data_AF-A0A925Y3G4-F1
#
_entry.id   AF-A0A925Y3G4-F1
#
_cell.length_a   1.000
_cell.length_b   1.000
_cell.length_c   1.000
_cell.angle_alpha   90.00
_cell.angle_beta   90.00
_cell.angle_gamma   90.00
#
_symmetry.space_group_name_H-M   'P 1'
#
loop_
_entity.id
_entity.type
_entity.pdbx_description
1 polymer ?
#
loop_
_entity_poly.entity_id
_entity_poly.type
_entity_poly.pdbx_seq_one_letter_code
_entity_poly.pdbx_strand_id
1 'polypeptide(L)'
;MEKALGRSGIFGLITGKHPHSYVFAYLGGVMITKWVNLLTGSRLTDEPTCYKCFHRSVLKDIQIECDDFSWEPEITVKLIRQGFTIQEVPISYHPRKNSEGKKINWTHGVKALWTAWKYQ
;
A
#
# COMPACT_ATOMS: atom_id res chain seq x y z
N MET A 1 -2.80 -26.71 22.67
CA MET A 1 -1.87 -27.76 22.24
C MET A 1 -1.84 -27.73 20.73
N GLU A 2 -0.98 -26.94 20.10
CA GLU A 2 0.47 -27.07 19.94
C GLU A 2 0.78 -27.47 18.48
N LYS A 3 1.66 -26.66 17.85
CA LYS A 3 2.28 -26.80 16.52
C LYS A 3 1.50 -26.32 15.28
N ALA A 4 1.72 -25.04 14.95
CA ALA A 4 2.11 -24.64 13.59
C ALA A 4 2.85 -23.29 13.59
N LEU A 5 3.91 -23.20 14.42
CA LEU A 5 4.98 -22.21 14.24
C LEU A 5 5.82 -22.66 13.04
N GLY A 6 5.35 -22.36 11.83
CA GLY A 6 5.99 -22.74 10.58
C GLY A 6 6.39 -21.51 9.79
N ARG A 7 7.65 -21.09 9.96
CA ARG A 7 8.39 -20.15 9.11
C ARG A 7 8.03 -20.30 7.63
N SER A 8 7.08 -19.51 7.12
CA SER A 8 6.70 -19.53 5.71
C SER A 8 6.59 -18.11 5.14
N GLY A 9 7.50 -17.23 5.56
CA GLY A 9 7.60 -15.86 5.02
C GLY A 9 8.39 -15.77 3.71
N ILE A 10 9.11 -16.81 3.30
CA ILE A 10 10.02 -16.79 2.13
C ILE A 10 9.73 -17.92 1.12
N PHE A 11 9.21 -19.08 1.57
CA PHE A 11 9.09 -20.26 0.69
C PHE A 11 7.80 -20.28 -0.16
N GLY A 12 6.74 -19.59 0.27
CA GLY A 12 5.49 -19.48 -0.50
C GLY A 12 5.62 -18.61 -1.77
N LEU A 13 6.69 -17.83 -1.89
CA LEU A 13 6.92 -16.95 -3.04
C LEU A 13 7.42 -17.72 -4.29
N ILE A 14 8.01 -18.91 -4.11
CA ILE A 14 8.74 -19.63 -5.16
C ILE A 14 7.87 -20.70 -5.85
N THR A 15 6.77 -21.14 -5.24
CA THR A 15 5.98 -22.31 -5.70
C THR A 15 4.55 -21.96 -6.15
N GLY A 16 4.32 -20.72 -6.59
CA GLY A 16 3.06 -20.33 -7.26
C GLY A 16 3.21 -20.38 -8.77
N LYS A 17 2.36 -21.15 -9.45
CA LYS A 17 2.32 -21.37 -10.92
C LYS A 17 2.20 -20.12 -11.83
N HIS A 18 2.40 -18.90 -11.34
CA HIS A 18 2.63 -17.67 -12.12
C HIS A 18 3.52 -16.67 -11.34
N PRO A 19 4.87 -16.75 -11.44
CA PRO A 19 5.75 -16.16 -10.42
C PRO A 19 6.09 -14.67 -10.63
N HIS A 20 6.22 -14.15 -11.85
CA HIS A 20 6.86 -12.84 -12.03
C HIS A 20 5.99 -11.64 -11.63
N SER A 21 4.74 -11.55 -12.09
CA SER A 21 3.93 -10.33 -11.86
C SER A 21 3.52 -10.11 -10.42
N TYR A 22 3.43 -11.17 -9.60
CA TYR A 22 3.13 -11.03 -8.18
C TYR A 22 4.32 -10.45 -7.40
N VAL A 23 5.53 -10.94 -7.70
CA VAL A 23 6.77 -10.45 -7.07
C VAL A 23 7.04 -9.00 -7.42
N PHE A 24 6.85 -8.60 -8.69
CA PHE A 24 7.02 -7.19 -9.09
C PHE A 24 6.00 -6.26 -8.41
N ALA A 25 4.74 -6.69 -8.30
CA ALA A 25 3.72 -5.90 -7.61
C ALA A 25 4.03 -5.77 -6.11
N TYR A 26 4.46 -6.86 -5.47
CA TYR A 26 4.87 -6.86 -4.07
C TYR A 26 6.06 -5.94 -3.83
N LEU A 27 7.11 -6.04 -4.65
CA LEU A 27 8.28 -5.18 -4.56
C LEU A 27 7.94 -3.70 -4.81
N GLY A 28 7.02 -3.44 -5.75
CA GLY A 28 6.46 -2.11 -5.99
C GLY A 28 5.76 -1.54 -4.75
N GLY A 29 4.92 -2.34 -4.09
CA GLY A 29 4.25 -1.92 -2.85
C GLY A 29 5.22 -1.63 -1.71
N VAL A 30 6.23 -2.49 -1.52
CA VAL A 30 7.29 -2.28 -0.52
C VAL A 30 8.09 -1.01 -0.82
N MET A 31 8.39 -0.73 -2.09
CA MET A 31 9.10 0.48 -2.51
C MET A 31 8.30 1.75 -2.22
N ILE A 32 7.00 1.77 -2.56
CA ILE A 32 6.10 2.90 -2.26
C ILE A 32 6.02 3.12 -0.75
N THR A 33 5.83 2.06 0.01
CA THR A 33 5.75 2.14 1.49
C THR A 33 7.02 2.73 2.08
N LYS A 34 8.20 2.26 1.64
CA LYS A 34 9.48 2.82 2.09
C LYS A 34 9.65 4.29 1.71
N TRP A 35 9.20 4.67 0.52
CA TRP A 35 9.24 6.05 0.06
C TRP A 35 8.35 6.96 0.92
N VAL A 36 7.12 6.55 1.20
CA VAL A 36 6.21 7.29 2.08
C VAL A 36 6.75 7.39 3.50
N ASN A 37 7.28 6.31 4.06
CA ASN A 37 7.91 6.31 5.38
C ASN A 37 9.12 7.26 5.44
N LEU A 38 9.95 7.30 4.40
CA LEU A 38 11.10 8.19 4.31
C LEU A 38 10.66 9.65 4.30
N LEU A 39 9.64 9.98 3.52
CA LEU A 39 9.13 11.34 3.40
C LEU A 39 8.47 11.79 4.70
N THR A 40 7.56 10.99 5.24
CA THR A 40 6.70 11.38 6.38
C THR A 40 7.31 11.08 7.75
N GLY A 41 8.39 10.30 7.82
CA GLY A 41 8.93 9.78 9.08
C GLY A 41 8.07 8.69 9.74
N SER A 42 7.04 8.20 9.05
CA SER A 42 6.16 7.15 9.55
C SER A 42 6.79 5.75 9.45
N ARG A 43 6.13 4.75 10.06
CA ARG A 43 6.59 3.36 10.13
C ARG A 43 5.51 2.39 9.65
N LEU A 44 4.94 2.66 8.47
CA LEU A 44 3.96 1.78 7.85
C LEU A 44 4.63 0.51 7.32
N THR A 45 3.95 -0.62 7.42
CA THR A 45 4.39 -1.91 6.83
C THR A 45 3.84 -2.12 5.43
N ASP A 46 2.64 -1.62 5.16
CA ASP A 46 1.99 -1.68 3.84
C ASP A 46 1.14 -0.41 3.62
N GLU A 47 1.61 0.50 2.77
CA GLU A 47 0.88 1.72 2.42
C GLU A 47 -0.22 1.51 1.35
N PRO A 48 0.06 0.85 0.20
CA PRO A 48 -0.90 0.67 -0.88
C PRO A 48 -1.83 -0.53 -0.62
N THR A 49 -2.64 -0.41 0.42
CA THR A 49 -3.49 -1.48 0.96
C THR A 49 -4.85 -1.59 0.28
N CYS A 50 -5.22 -0.64 -0.59
CA CYS A 50 -6.54 -0.51 -1.24
C CYS A 50 -7.72 -0.34 -0.26
N TYR A 51 -7.51 -0.49 1.04
CA TYR A 51 -8.51 -0.40 2.10
C TYR A 51 -8.02 0.56 3.17
N LYS A 52 -8.66 1.72 3.26
CA LYS A 52 -8.40 2.69 4.32
C LYS A 52 -9.73 3.08 4.96
N CYS A 53 -9.77 3.05 6.28
CA CYS A 53 -10.95 3.41 7.07
C CYS A 53 -10.65 4.68 7.85
N PHE A 54 -11.59 5.63 7.85
CA PHE A 54 -11.41 6.93 8.48
C PHE A 54 -12.63 7.29 9.30
N HIS A 55 -12.40 8.00 10.41
CA HIS A 55 -13.50 8.66 11.09
C HIS A 55 -13.97 9.85 10.25
N ARG A 56 -15.28 10.07 10.15
CA ARG A 56 -15.83 11.15 9.30
C ARG A 56 -15.26 12.52 9.64
N SER A 57 -14.96 12.77 10.91
CA SER A 57 -14.37 14.04 11.35
C SER A 57 -13.01 14.31 10.71
N VAL A 58 -12.22 13.28 10.44
CA VAL A 58 -10.88 13.39 9.85
C VAL A 58 -10.95 13.82 8.39
N LEU A 59 -11.94 13.35 7.64
CA LEU A 59 -12.07 13.65 6.21
C LEU A 59 -12.65 15.05 5.93
N LYS A 60 -13.23 15.74 6.90
CA LYS A 60 -13.89 17.04 6.66
C LYS A 60 -12.90 18.12 6.22
N ASP A 61 -11.68 18.05 6.73
CA ASP A 61 -10.67 19.10 6.52
C ASP A 61 -9.61 18.69 5.48
N ILE A 62 -9.83 17.57 4.78
CA ILE A 62 -8.90 17.04 3.78
C ILE A 62 -9.53 17.15 2.39
N GLN A 63 -8.92 17.97 1.55
CA GLN A 63 -9.23 18.01 0.12
C GLN A 63 -8.36 16.99 -0.60
N ILE A 64 -8.98 16.08 -1.33
CA ILE A 64 -8.30 15.10 -2.19
C ILE A 64 -8.36 15.59 -3.63
N GLU A 65 -7.21 15.61 -4.28
CA GLU A 65 -7.03 16.11 -5.65
C GLU A 65 -6.88 14.97 -6.67
N CYS A 66 -6.30 13.83 -6.28
CA CYS A 66 -6.16 12.67 -7.16
C CYS A 66 -7.44 11.82 -7.19
N ASP A 67 -7.86 11.42 -8.39
CA ASP A 67 -9.01 10.54 -8.67
C ASP A 67 -8.59 9.14 -9.18
N ASP A 68 -7.29 8.87 -9.25
CA ASP A 68 -6.69 7.58 -9.58
C ASP A 68 -5.98 6.96 -8.37
N PHE A 69 -5.33 5.80 -8.53
CA PHE A 69 -4.56 5.09 -7.48
C PHE A 69 -3.65 5.99 -6.62
N SER A 70 -3.20 7.12 -7.15
CA SER A 70 -2.39 8.11 -6.44
C SER A 70 -3.13 8.78 -5.27
N TRP A 71 -4.46 8.63 -5.18
CA TRP A 71 -5.23 9.10 -4.03
C TRP A 71 -4.76 8.47 -2.71
N GLU A 72 -4.30 7.20 -2.75
CA GLU A 72 -3.82 6.47 -1.57
C GLU A 72 -2.59 7.12 -0.92
N PRO A 73 -1.48 7.35 -1.63
CA PRO A 73 -0.34 8.05 -1.05
C PRO A 73 -0.67 9.52 -0.71
N GLU A 74 -1.56 10.18 -1.46
CA GLU A 74 -1.98 11.55 -1.15
C GLU A 74 -2.67 11.65 0.22
N ILE A 75 -3.71 10.83 0.46
CA ILE A 75 -4.43 10.86 1.74
C ILE A 75 -3.49 10.47 2.89
N THR A 76 -2.62 9.47 2.69
CA THR A 76 -1.66 9.01 3.70
C THR A 76 -0.74 10.14 4.13
N VAL A 77 -0.10 10.82 3.17
CA VAL A 77 0.83 11.92 3.45
C VAL A 77 0.09 13.09 4.11
N LYS A 78 -1.06 13.50 3.56
CA LYS A 78 -1.87 14.60 4.13
C LYS A 78 -2.27 14.32 5.59
N LEU A 79 -2.69 13.10 5.91
CA LEU A 79 -3.04 12.70 7.27
C LEU A 79 -1.87 12.77 8.24
N ILE A 80 -0.72 12.21 7.85
CA ILE A 80 0.46 12.20 8.72
C ILE A 80 0.95 13.64 8.97
N ARG A 81 0.91 14.50 7.95
CA ARG A 81 1.29 15.92 8.08
C ARG A 81 0.32 16.73 8.94
N GLN A 82 -0.95 16.33 9.00
CA GLN A 82 -1.92 16.88 9.95
C GLN A 82 -1.74 16.34 11.38
N GLY A 83 -0.75 15.48 11.63
CA GLY A 83 -0.43 14.93 12.94
C GLY A 83 -1.22 13.68 13.31
N PHE A 84 -1.96 13.09 12.38
CA PHE A 84 -2.67 11.84 12.63
C PHE A 84 -1.71 10.65 12.60
N THR A 85 -1.96 9.68 13.49
CA THR A 85 -1.27 8.39 13.47
C THR A 85 -2.13 7.35 12.78
N ILE A 86 -1.56 6.67 11.79
CA ILE A 86 -2.21 5.57 11.08
C ILE A 86 -1.93 4.26 11.81
N GLN A 87 -2.96 3.45 12.01
CA GLN A 87 -2.87 2.12 12.63
C GLN A 87 -3.16 1.05 11.60
N GLU A 88 -2.30 0.03 11.55
CA GLU A 88 -2.44 -1.08 10.61
C GLU A 88 -3.23 -2.23 11.26
N VAL A 89 -4.27 -2.69 10.57
CA VAL A 89 -5.10 -3.82 10.99
C VAL A 89 -4.89 -4.96 10.00
N PRO A 90 -4.53 -6.18 10.45
CA PRO A 90 -4.28 -7.29 9.54
C PRO A 90 -5.57 -7.70 8.82
N ILE A 91 -5.48 -7.89 7.51
CA ILE A 91 -6.58 -8.33 6.65
C ILE A 91 -6.21 -9.59 5.87
N SER A 92 -7.21 -10.41 5.55
CA SER A 92 -7.06 -11.49 4.58
C SER A 92 -7.43 -10.96 3.19
N TYR A 93 -6.46 -10.91 2.28
CA TYR A 93 -6.66 -10.43 0.92
C TYR A 93 -6.28 -11.49 -0.12
N HIS A 94 -7.14 -11.64 -1.13
CA HIS A 94 -6.87 -12.49 -2.30
C HIS A 94 -6.58 -11.62 -3.52
N PRO A 95 -5.31 -11.50 -3.95
CA PRO A 95 -4.93 -10.65 -5.08
C PRO A 95 -5.45 -11.22 -6.40
N ARG A 96 -6.06 -10.36 -7.22
CA ARG A 96 -6.43 -10.71 -8.59
C ARG A 96 -5.20 -10.97 -9.46
N LYS A 97 -5.30 -11.99 -10.32
CA LYS A 97 -4.31 -12.31 -11.36
C LYS A 97 -4.42 -11.31 -12.51
N ASN A 98 -3.34 -11.17 -13.28
CA ASN A 98 -3.34 -10.35 -14.49
C ASN A 98 -4.38 -10.84 -15.52
N SER A 99 -4.56 -12.17 -15.62
CA SER A 99 -5.57 -12.80 -16.48
C SER A 99 -7.01 -12.51 -16.06
N GLU A 100 -7.22 -12.08 -14.81
CA GLU A 100 -8.54 -11.69 -14.28
C GLU A 100 -8.80 -10.18 -14.47
N GLY A 101 -8.03 -9.51 -15.33
CA GLY A 101 -8.21 -8.10 -15.67
C GLY A 101 -7.70 -7.14 -14.60
N LYS A 102 -6.52 -7.42 -14.02
CA LYS A 102 -5.86 -6.50 -13.09
C LYS A 102 -5.57 -5.17 -13.81
N LYS A 103 -6.19 -4.08 -13.34
CA LYS A 103 -6.11 -2.75 -13.98
C LYS A 103 -4.87 -1.92 -13.60
N ILE A 104 -4.11 -2.36 -12.59
CA ILE A 104 -2.93 -1.61 -12.11
C ILE A 104 -1.70 -1.92 -12.99
N ASN A 105 -1.02 -0.86 -13.40
CA ASN A 105 0.19 -0.90 -14.22
C ASN A 105 1.36 -0.24 -13.47
N TRP A 106 2.59 -0.49 -13.92
CA TRP A 106 3.81 0.09 -13.32
C TRP A 106 3.82 1.62 -13.33
N THR A 107 3.16 2.25 -14.31
CA THR A 107 3.00 3.71 -14.41
C THR A 107 2.26 4.29 -13.22
N HIS A 108 1.31 3.55 -12.63
CA HIS A 108 0.62 3.96 -11.41
C HIS A 108 1.55 3.98 -10.21
N GLY A 109 2.54 3.07 -10.16
CA GLY A 109 3.56 3.09 -9.12
C GLY A 109 4.44 4.34 -9.19
N VAL A 110 4.86 4.74 -10.40
CA VAL A 110 5.64 5.98 -10.58
C VAL A 110 4.83 7.22 -10.19
N LYS A 111 3.55 7.27 -10.61
CA LYS A 111 2.63 8.33 -10.17
C LYS A 111 2.48 8.37 -8.65
N ALA A 112 2.32 7.21 -8.00
CA ALA A 112 2.19 7.13 -6.55
C ALA A 112 3.43 7.71 -5.83
N LEU A 113 4.63 7.39 -6.30
CA LEU A 113 5.88 7.95 -5.76
C LEU A 113 5.96 9.48 -5.94
N TRP A 114 5.60 9.97 -7.12
CA TRP A 114 5.55 11.40 -7.42
C TRP A 114 4.53 12.12 -6.53
N THR A 115 3.33 11.56 -6.40
CA THR A 115 2.24 12.13 -5.58
C THR A 115 2.61 12.17 -4.12
N ALA A 116 3.21 11.11 -3.57
CA ALA A 116 3.71 11.11 -2.20
C ALA A 116 4.72 12.25 -1.97
N TRP A 117 5.62 12.49 -2.93
CA TRP A 117 6.60 13.58 -2.84
C TRP A 117 5.97 14.97 -3.01
N LYS A 118 5.01 15.12 -3.93
CA LYS A 118 4.32 16.39 -4.21
C LYS A 118 3.59 16.94 -2.98
N TYR A 119 2.98 16.08 -2.18
CA TYR A 119 2.17 16.47 -1.01
C TYR A 119 2.92 16.39 0.32
N GLN A 120 4.21 16.01 0.29
CA GLN A 120 5.13 16.02 1.44
C GLN A 120 5.55 17.43 1.87
#